data_AF-A0AA86QPC6-F1
#
_entry.id   AF-A0AA86QPC6-F1
#
_cell.length_a   1.000
_cell.length_b   1.000
_cell.length_c   1.000
_cell.angle_alpha   90.00
_cell.angle_beta   90.00
_cell.angle_gamma   90.00
#
_symmetry.space_group_name_H-M   'P 1'
#
loop_
_entity.id
_entity.type
_entity.pdbx_description
1 polymer ?
#
loop_
_entity_poly.entity_id
_entity_poly.type
_entity_poly.pdbx_seq_one_letter_code
_entity_poly.pdbx_strand_id
1 'polypeptide(L)'
;MVGKCPEWMHYCYSGKAWSTATLSIGGSAMFVVVVTVLVLFILFLKNLHKLLHMRQHYKIFATTFVCAALRIPWWVMNMVTYKDNSPPAIAIQMLNRICMLALYLSQSFYVQTWLRVIIALRQYKGERALKIFFMLMDSVVSILLVIELIYRAFDTQGRNADGQYSALYTLGIDFIACSSLLTCVVYIVIGSTLFYKLKNYFTCTSKTILGFISVSVLLSIASLMRCITLFYRPVTGKHMDENAYAVLCYLLPDIIPCFTITMMQLIVYYGEQKKRVVLSRTNDDMEYIQ
;
A
#
# COMPACT_ATOMS: atom_id res chain seq x y z
N MET A 1 -6.61 -49.25 2.62
CA MET A 1 -5.79 -48.20 2.00
C MET A 1 -5.53 -47.12 3.03
N VAL A 2 -4.35 -47.10 3.65
CA VAL A 2 -3.95 -46.00 4.54
C VAL A 2 -3.64 -44.82 3.62
N GLY A 3 -4.55 -43.84 3.56
CA GLY A 3 -4.32 -42.63 2.79
C GLY A 3 -3.01 -42.00 3.26
N LYS A 4 -2.05 -41.83 2.34
CA LYS A 4 -0.81 -41.11 2.64
C LYS A 4 -1.23 -39.75 3.22
N CYS A 5 -0.77 -39.46 4.43
CA CYS A 5 -0.88 -38.10 4.96
C CYS A 5 -0.28 -37.16 3.91
N PRO A 6 -1.00 -36.11 3.49
CA PRO A 6 -0.46 -35.14 2.56
C PRO A 6 0.85 -34.58 3.13
N GLU A 7 1.91 -34.49 2.31
CA GLU A 7 3.25 -34.09 2.75
C GLU A 7 3.28 -32.76 3.53
N TRP A 8 2.32 -31.88 3.27
CA TRP A 8 2.17 -30.60 3.98
C TRP A 8 1.76 -30.74 5.46
N MET A 9 1.13 -31.85 5.87
CA MET A 9 0.78 -32.08 7.28
C MET A 9 2.02 -32.21 8.18
N HIS A 10 3.18 -32.58 7.64
CA HIS A 10 4.43 -32.65 8.42
C HIS A 10 4.96 -31.28 8.84
N TYR A 11 4.50 -30.19 8.21
CA TYR A 11 4.98 -28.82 8.42
C TYR A 11 4.04 -27.97 9.28
N CYS A 12 2.91 -28.48 9.76
CA CYS A 12 1.92 -27.69 10.48
C CYS A 12 1.81 -28.11 11.94
N TYR A 13 1.54 -27.14 12.82
CA TYR A 13 1.03 -27.38 14.18
C TYR A 13 -0.51 -27.31 14.16
N SER A 14 -1.18 -28.02 15.07
CA SER A 14 -2.62 -27.83 15.29
C SER A 14 -2.85 -26.49 15.98
N GLY A 15 -3.08 -25.43 15.20
CA GLY A 15 -3.37 -24.09 15.74
C GLY A 15 -3.47 -23.04 14.64
N LYS A 16 -4.30 -22.02 14.88
CA LYS A 16 -4.42 -20.83 14.02
C LYS A 16 -3.50 -19.74 14.56
N ALA A 17 -2.80 -19.03 13.67
CA ALA A 17 -1.93 -17.93 14.09
C ALA A 17 -2.74 -16.73 14.62
N TRP A 18 -3.94 -16.48 14.07
CA TRP A 18 -4.84 -15.40 14.47
C TRP A 18 -6.30 -15.85 14.55
N SER A 19 -7.17 -15.01 15.11
CA SER A 19 -8.60 -15.26 15.16
C SER A 19 -9.18 -15.45 13.74
N THR A 20 -10.18 -16.33 13.64
CA THR A 20 -10.85 -16.61 12.35
C THR A 20 -11.56 -15.36 11.80
N ALA A 21 -12.07 -14.51 12.69
CA ALA A 21 -12.67 -13.24 12.31
C ALA A 21 -11.65 -12.31 11.64
N THR A 22 -10.47 -12.11 12.23
CA THR A 22 -9.41 -11.27 11.66
C THR A 22 -8.97 -11.77 10.29
N LEU A 23 -8.76 -13.07 10.15
CA LEU A 23 -8.34 -13.71 8.90
C LEU A 23 -9.42 -13.57 7.80
N SER A 24 -10.69 -13.79 8.16
CA SER A 24 -11.83 -13.69 7.24
C SER A 24 -12.04 -12.26 6.77
N ILE A 25 -12.01 -11.27 7.68
CA ILE A 25 -12.13 -9.85 7.34
C ILE A 25 -10.97 -9.42 6.44
N GLY A 26 -9.73 -9.79 6.78
CA GLY A 26 -8.54 -9.47 5.98
C GLY A 26 -8.60 -10.03 4.57
N GLY A 27 -8.90 -11.33 4.43
CA GLY A 27 -9.04 -11.97 3.12
C GLY A 27 -10.16 -11.37 2.27
N SER A 28 -11.33 -11.16 2.89
CA SER A 28 -12.51 -10.63 2.19
C SER A 28 -12.32 -9.17 1.75
N ALA A 29 -11.74 -8.33 2.62
CA ALA A 29 -11.44 -6.95 2.28
C ALA A 29 -10.43 -6.85 1.12
N MET A 30 -9.37 -7.66 1.13
CA MET A 30 -8.41 -7.69 0.04
C MET A 30 -9.02 -8.18 -1.27
N PHE A 31 -9.93 -9.16 -1.21
CA PHE A 31 -10.68 -9.60 -2.39
C PHE A 31 -11.53 -8.47 -3.00
N VAL A 32 -12.26 -7.72 -2.16
CA VAL A 32 -13.03 -6.55 -2.62
C VAL A 32 -12.12 -5.49 -3.27
N VAL A 33 -10.94 -5.24 -2.70
CA VAL A 33 -9.94 -4.34 -3.29
C VAL A 33 -9.49 -4.85 -4.66
N VAL A 34 -9.15 -6.15 -4.79
CA VAL A 34 -8.73 -6.75 -6.07
C VAL A 34 -9.80 -6.55 -7.14
N VAL A 35 -11.05 -6.90 -6.84
CA VAL A 35 -12.17 -6.75 -7.78
C VAL A 35 -12.33 -5.29 -8.20
N THR A 36 -12.32 -4.37 -7.23
CA THR A 36 -12.47 -2.93 -7.49
C THR A 36 -11.34 -2.38 -8.36
N VAL A 37 -10.09 -2.72 -8.04
CA VAL A 37 -8.91 -2.29 -8.79
C VAL A 37 -8.92 -2.90 -10.20
N LEU A 38 -9.32 -4.16 -10.35
CA LEU A 38 -9.42 -4.83 -11.65
C LEU A 38 -10.47 -4.15 -12.55
N VAL A 39 -11.66 -3.88 -12.01
CA VAL A 39 -12.72 -3.16 -12.74
C VAL A 39 -12.23 -1.79 -13.19
N LEU A 40 -11.64 -1.02 -12.27
CA LEU A 40 -11.08 0.30 -12.60
C LEU A 40 -9.97 0.20 -13.63
N PHE A 41 -9.08 -0.79 -13.52
CA PHE A 41 -7.99 -1.02 -14.45
C PHE A 41 -8.51 -1.31 -15.87
N ILE A 42 -9.54 -2.16 -16.01
CA ILE A 42 -10.17 -2.46 -17.30
C ILE A 42 -10.83 -1.21 -17.89
N LEU A 43 -11.58 -0.45 -17.08
CA LEU A 43 -12.19 0.82 -17.50
C LEU A 43 -11.14 1.83 -17.94
N PHE A 44 -9.99 1.82 -17.28
CA PHE A 44 -8.85 2.67 -17.59
C PHE A 44 -8.20 2.29 -18.92
N LEU A 45 -7.94 1.00 -19.14
CA LEU A 45 -7.36 0.48 -20.38
C LEU A 45 -8.24 0.80 -21.59
N LYS A 46 -9.57 0.67 -21.46
CA LYS A 46 -10.52 1.05 -22.53
C LYS A 46 -10.40 2.52 -22.94
N ASN A 47 -9.95 3.39 -22.03
CA ASN A 47 -9.81 4.83 -22.26
C ASN A 47 -8.35 5.32 -22.40
N LEU A 48 -7.37 4.39 -22.42
CA LEU A 48 -5.95 4.70 -22.33
C LEU A 48 -5.47 5.60 -23.48
N HIS A 49 -5.90 5.30 -24.72
CA HIS A 49 -5.56 6.10 -25.90
C HIS A 49 -6.02 7.55 -25.80
N LYS A 50 -7.07 7.81 -25.02
CA LYS A 50 -7.64 9.14 -24.86
C LYS A 50 -7.10 9.89 -23.63
N LEU A 51 -6.40 9.22 -22.70
CA LEU A 51 -5.99 9.75 -21.38
C LEU A 51 -4.46 9.66 -21.14
N LEU A 52 -3.66 10.17 -22.09
CA LEU A 52 -2.18 10.09 -22.05
C LEU A 52 -1.56 10.70 -20.79
N HIS A 53 -2.13 11.78 -20.23
CA HIS A 53 -1.68 12.43 -19.01
C HIS A 53 -1.85 11.55 -17.75
N MET A 54 -2.65 10.49 -17.84
CA MET A 54 -2.99 9.64 -16.71
C MET A 54 -2.14 8.36 -16.60
N ARG A 55 -1.07 8.22 -17.40
CA ARG A 55 -0.17 7.05 -17.34
C ARG A 55 0.39 6.73 -15.95
N GLN A 56 0.50 7.72 -15.06
CA GLN A 56 0.94 7.50 -13.68
C GLN A 56 -0.10 6.71 -12.86
N HIS A 57 -1.38 6.91 -13.11
CA HIS A 57 -2.46 6.21 -12.41
C HIS A 57 -2.45 4.71 -12.73
N TYR A 58 -1.97 4.32 -13.92
CA TYR A 58 -1.72 2.92 -14.26
C TYR A 58 -0.72 2.25 -13.30
N LYS A 59 0.38 2.94 -12.96
CA LYS A 59 1.38 2.41 -12.03
C LYS A 59 0.80 2.22 -10.62
N ILE A 60 -0.07 3.15 -10.20
CA ILE A 60 -0.82 3.04 -8.95
C ILE A 60 -1.72 1.80 -8.98
N PHE A 61 -2.56 1.64 -10.00
CA PHE A 61 -3.44 0.47 -10.11
C PHE A 61 -2.67 -0.86 -10.15
N ALA A 62 -1.61 -0.94 -10.95
CA ALA A 62 -0.81 -2.15 -11.06
C ALA A 62 -0.18 -2.53 -9.72
N THR A 63 0.39 -1.58 -8.99
CA THR A 63 0.99 -1.84 -7.67
C THR A 63 -0.05 -2.16 -6.60
N THR A 64 -1.19 -1.47 -6.58
CA THR A 64 -2.30 -1.80 -5.67
C THR A 64 -2.88 -3.18 -5.97
N PHE A 65 -3.01 -3.55 -7.25
CA PHE A 65 -3.49 -4.86 -7.68
C PHE A 65 -2.53 -5.96 -7.21
N VAL A 66 -1.24 -5.83 -7.52
CA VAL A 66 -0.22 -6.80 -7.11
C VAL A 66 -0.19 -6.95 -5.59
N CYS A 67 -0.24 -5.84 -4.85
CA CYS A 67 -0.33 -5.86 -3.39
C CYS A 67 -1.55 -6.68 -2.92
N ALA A 68 -2.76 -6.30 -3.35
CA ALA A 68 -3.99 -6.93 -2.89
C ALA A 68 -4.08 -8.41 -3.31
N ALA A 69 -3.67 -8.74 -4.54
CA ALA A 69 -3.70 -10.10 -5.07
C ALA A 69 -2.74 -11.03 -4.33
N LEU A 70 -1.54 -10.56 -3.96
CA LEU A 70 -0.58 -11.32 -3.16
C LEU A 70 -0.95 -11.37 -1.67
N ARG A 71 -1.72 -10.38 -1.19
CA ARG A 71 -2.15 -10.34 0.21
C ARG A 71 -3.23 -11.38 0.53
N ILE A 72 -4.06 -11.77 -0.43
CA ILE A 72 -5.05 -12.83 -0.28
C ILE A 72 -4.41 -14.17 0.12
N PRO A 73 -3.46 -14.74 -0.66
CA PRO A 73 -2.81 -15.99 -0.28
C PRO A 73 -2.05 -15.84 1.03
N TRP A 74 -1.49 -14.66 1.35
CA TRP A 74 -0.87 -14.42 2.64
C TRP A 74 -1.86 -14.56 3.81
N TRP A 75 -3.06 -13.96 3.72
CA TRP A 75 -4.11 -14.14 4.73
C TRP A 75 -4.55 -15.60 4.86
N VAL A 76 -4.68 -16.31 3.74
CA VAL A 76 -5.04 -17.74 3.72
C VAL A 76 -3.96 -18.58 4.40
N MET A 77 -2.68 -18.34 4.11
CA MET A 77 -1.59 -19.08 4.73
C MET A 77 -1.51 -18.85 6.25
N ASN A 78 -1.90 -17.67 6.75
CA ASN A 78 -1.97 -17.42 8.21
C ASN A 78 -3.15 -18.14 8.92
N MET A 79 -3.98 -18.90 8.20
CA MET A 79 -4.98 -19.78 8.83
C MET A 79 -4.37 -20.98 9.55
N VAL A 80 -3.11 -21.30 9.27
CA VAL A 80 -2.39 -22.44 9.84
C VAL A 80 -1.06 -21.97 10.41
N THR A 81 -0.65 -22.54 11.53
CA THR A 81 0.67 -22.30 12.11
C THR A 81 1.67 -23.30 11.54
N TYR A 82 2.71 -22.81 10.88
CA TYR A 82 3.76 -23.66 10.31
C TYR A 82 4.92 -23.84 11.28
N LYS A 83 5.62 -24.97 11.16
CA LYS A 83 6.90 -25.21 11.83
C LYS A 83 7.90 -24.15 11.41
N ASP A 84 8.65 -23.62 12.37
CA ASP A 84 9.72 -22.67 12.11
C ASP A 84 10.69 -23.24 11.05
N ASN A 85 11.14 -22.39 10.13
CA ASN A 85 12.03 -22.72 9.02
C ASN A 85 11.52 -23.74 7.99
N SER A 86 10.26 -24.17 8.10
CA SER A 86 9.66 -24.95 7.03
C SER A 86 9.50 -24.09 5.77
N PRO A 87 9.58 -24.69 4.56
CA PRO A 87 9.39 -23.95 3.31
C PRO A 87 8.12 -23.08 3.29
N PRO A 88 6.95 -23.54 3.81
CA PRO A 88 5.76 -22.70 3.91
C PRO A 88 5.94 -21.48 4.84
N ALA A 89 6.62 -21.63 5.98
CA ALA A 89 6.88 -20.51 6.90
C ALA A 89 7.75 -19.44 6.24
N ILE A 90 8.78 -19.86 5.48
CA ILE A 90 9.63 -18.96 4.70
C ILE A 90 8.80 -18.25 3.62
N ALA A 91 7.98 -19.00 2.88
CA ALA A 91 7.12 -18.46 1.82
C ALA A 91 6.14 -17.39 2.34
N ILE A 92 5.53 -17.59 3.52
CA ILE A 92 4.66 -16.57 4.15
C ILE A 92 5.41 -15.28 4.42
N GLN A 93 6.62 -15.39 4.94
CA GLN A 93 7.43 -14.23 5.26
C GLN A 93 7.86 -13.50 3.99
N MET A 94 8.31 -14.22 2.95
CA MET A 94 8.64 -13.60 1.66
C MET A 94 7.42 -12.90 1.03
N LEU A 95 6.26 -13.57 1.03
CA LEU A 95 5.02 -13.03 0.51
C LEU A 95 4.61 -11.75 1.27
N ASN A 96 4.77 -11.73 2.60
CA ASN A 96 4.55 -10.53 3.41
C ASN A 96 5.41 -9.35 2.92
N ARG A 97 6.71 -9.60 2.68
CA ARG A 97 7.66 -8.56 2.26
C ARG A 97 7.35 -8.04 0.87
N ILE A 98 7.00 -8.92 -0.08
CA ILE A 98 6.58 -8.50 -1.42
C ILE A 98 5.29 -7.67 -1.36
N CYS A 99 4.33 -8.06 -0.54
CA CYS A 99 3.10 -7.28 -0.34
C CYS A 99 3.41 -5.89 0.21
N MET A 100 4.27 -5.79 1.23
CA MET A 100 4.67 -4.51 1.80
C MET A 100 5.38 -3.62 0.77
N LEU A 101 6.25 -4.20 -0.06
CA LEU A 101 6.91 -3.48 -1.15
C LEU A 101 5.90 -2.91 -2.14
N ALA A 102 4.98 -3.74 -2.64
CA ALA A 102 3.94 -3.31 -3.56
C ALA A 102 3.05 -2.20 -2.96
N LEU A 103 2.76 -2.30 -1.65
CA LEU A 103 2.01 -1.29 -0.91
C LEU A 103 2.76 0.05 -0.84
N TYR A 104 4.05 0.06 -0.46
CA TYR A 104 4.84 1.29 -0.38
C TYR A 104 5.04 1.93 -1.76
N LEU A 105 5.26 1.12 -2.80
CA LEU A 105 5.32 1.61 -4.18
C LEU A 105 4.02 2.28 -4.60
N SER A 106 2.87 1.68 -4.28
CA SER A 106 1.55 2.27 -4.55
C SER A 106 1.37 3.61 -3.84
N GLN A 107 1.73 3.66 -2.55
CA GLN A 107 1.70 4.86 -1.73
C GLN A 107 2.60 5.97 -2.27
N SER A 108 3.81 5.63 -2.73
CA SER A 108 4.72 6.62 -3.31
C SER A 108 4.25 7.14 -4.66
N PHE A 109 3.78 6.26 -5.56
CA PHE A 109 3.21 6.72 -6.84
C PHE A 109 2.01 7.66 -6.62
N TYR A 110 1.25 7.43 -5.54
CA TYR A 110 0.18 8.33 -5.12
C TYR A 110 0.68 9.68 -4.59
N VAL A 111 1.73 9.71 -3.76
CA VAL A 111 2.37 10.97 -3.32
C VAL A 111 2.87 11.77 -4.52
N GLN A 112 3.48 11.11 -5.50
CA GLN A 112 3.92 11.77 -6.73
C GLN A 112 2.76 12.43 -7.50
N THR A 113 1.54 11.89 -7.43
CA THR A 113 0.35 12.56 -7.98
C THR A 113 0.08 13.88 -7.26
N TRP A 114 0.18 13.93 -5.93
CA TRP A 114 0.01 15.17 -5.16
C TRP A 114 1.05 16.21 -5.51
N LEU A 115 2.29 15.79 -5.69
CA LEU A 115 3.37 16.69 -6.10
C LEU A 115 3.13 17.32 -7.45
N ARG A 116 2.64 16.53 -8.41
CA ARG A 116 2.26 17.07 -9.73
C ARG A 116 1.18 18.14 -9.60
N VAL A 117 0.22 17.97 -8.68
CA VAL A 117 -0.78 19.01 -8.40
C VAL A 117 -0.12 20.25 -7.79
N ILE A 118 0.76 20.09 -6.79
CA ILE A 118 1.49 21.22 -6.19
C ILE A 118 2.31 21.99 -7.23
N ILE A 119 3.00 21.27 -8.12
CA ILE A 119 3.80 21.82 -9.22
C ILE A 119 2.89 22.47 -10.27
N ALA A 120 1.74 21.89 -10.62
CA ALA A 120 0.82 22.51 -11.56
C ALA A 120 0.26 23.84 -11.02
N LEU A 121 0.08 23.94 -9.70
CA LEU A 121 -0.38 25.16 -9.03
C LEU A 121 0.71 26.25 -8.92
N ARG A 122 1.98 25.97 -9.23
CA ARG A 122 3.05 26.99 -9.29
C ARG A 122 4.20 26.51 -10.17
N GLN A 123 4.68 27.36 -11.09
CA GLN A 123 6.01 27.19 -11.73
C GLN A 123 7.13 27.15 -10.66
N TYR A 124 7.34 25.99 -10.04
CA TYR A 124 8.26 25.81 -8.94
C TYR A 124 9.67 25.66 -9.51
N LYS A 125 10.58 26.59 -9.19
CA LYS A 125 11.99 26.52 -9.62
C LYS A 125 12.75 25.28 -9.10
N GLY A 126 12.14 24.49 -8.21
CA GLY A 126 12.69 23.24 -7.64
C GLY A 126 12.00 21.94 -8.06
N GLU A 127 11.12 21.97 -9.07
CA GLU A 127 10.38 20.76 -9.54
C GLU A 127 11.31 19.58 -9.86
N ARG A 128 12.44 19.86 -10.51
CA ARG A 128 13.40 18.83 -10.91
C ARG A 128 14.05 18.15 -9.70
N ALA A 129 14.44 18.93 -8.68
CA ALA A 129 15.04 18.41 -7.45
C ALA A 129 14.06 17.53 -6.69
N LEU A 130 12.79 17.94 -6.61
CA LEU A 130 11.75 17.18 -5.93
C LEU A 130 11.46 15.85 -6.65
N LYS A 131 11.32 15.87 -7.98
CA LYS A 131 11.16 14.64 -8.78
C LYS A 131 12.31 13.67 -8.60
N ILE A 132 13.54 14.18 -8.55
CA ILE A 132 14.75 13.38 -8.31
C ILE A 132 14.73 12.76 -6.91
N PHE A 133 14.37 13.53 -5.88
CA PHE A 133 14.27 13.04 -4.51
C PHE A 133 13.28 11.87 -4.38
N PHE A 134 12.09 11.97 -4.98
CA PHE A 134 11.10 10.88 -4.93
C PHE A 134 11.53 9.65 -5.73
N MET A 135 12.16 9.83 -6.89
CA MET A 135 12.75 8.69 -7.61
C MET A 135 13.83 7.99 -6.78
N LEU A 136 14.71 8.76 -6.11
CA LEU A 136 15.73 8.23 -5.20
C LEU A 136 15.09 7.47 -4.03
N MET A 137 14.07 8.04 -3.39
CA MET A 137 13.34 7.40 -2.30
C MET A 137 12.71 6.06 -2.72
N ASP A 138 12.05 6.03 -3.88
CA ASP A 138 11.43 4.81 -4.42
C ASP A 138 12.46 3.75 -4.75
N SER A 139 13.57 4.17 -5.38
CA SER A 139 14.69 3.28 -5.70
C SER A 139 15.33 2.72 -4.44
N VAL A 140 15.58 3.54 -3.42
CA VAL A 140 16.17 3.10 -2.16
C VAL A 140 15.26 2.11 -1.43
N VAL A 141 13.97 2.42 -1.28
CA VAL A 141 13.00 1.50 -0.64
C VAL A 141 12.90 0.18 -1.42
N SER A 142 12.86 0.25 -2.74
CA SER A 142 12.79 -0.95 -3.59
C SER A 142 14.04 -1.80 -3.51
N ILE A 143 15.22 -1.17 -3.60
CA ILE A 143 16.52 -1.87 -3.53
C ILE A 143 16.69 -2.54 -2.16
N LEU A 144 16.38 -1.83 -1.07
CA LEU A 144 16.53 -2.38 0.28
C LEU A 144 15.59 -3.57 0.53
N LEU A 145 14.35 -3.52 0.02
CA LEU A 145 13.43 -4.65 0.10
C LEU A 145 13.84 -5.82 -0.83
N VAL A 146 14.40 -5.56 -2.00
CA VAL A 146 14.96 -6.61 -2.88
C VAL A 146 16.17 -7.27 -2.23
N ILE A 147 17.06 -6.48 -1.63
CA ILE A 147 18.19 -6.98 -0.86
C ILE A 147 17.68 -7.87 0.29
N GLU A 148 16.64 -7.44 1.03
CA GLU A 148 16.02 -8.25 2.09
C GLU A 148 15.45 -9.58 1.54
N LEU A 149 14.78 -9.55 0.37
CA LEU A 149 14.24 -10.74 -0.29
C LEU A 149 15.33 -11.73 -0.70
N ILE A 150 16.43 -11.24 -1.28
CA ILE A 150 17.58 -12.05 -1.67
C ILE A 150 18.20 -12.67 -0.43
N TYR A 151 18.53 -11.88 0.60
CA TYR A 151 19.14 -12.41 1.81
C TYR A 151 18.27 -13.44 2.51
N ARG A 152 16.96 -13.26 2.53
CA ARG A 152 16.04 -14.22 3.14
C ARG A 152 15.87 -15.50 2.34
N ALA A 153 16.08 -15.46 1.03
CA ALA A 153 16.18 -16.68 0.24
C ALA A 153 17.41 -17.53 0.63
N PHE A 154 18.44 -16.90 1.22
CA PHE A 154 19.70 -17.54 1.64
C PHE A 154 19.84 -17.74 3.17
N ASP A 155 19.10 -16.99 3.98
CA ASP A 155 19.11 -17.13 5.44
C ASP A 155 18.17 -18.27 5.87
N THR A 156 18.78 -19.41 6.18
CA THR A 156 18.09 -20.62 6.68
C THR A 156 18.01 -20.65 8.20
N GLN A 157 18.55 -19.65 8.91
CA GLN A 157 18.56 -19.61 10.36
C GLN A 157 17.26 -18.99 10.89
N GLY A 158 16.53 -19.75 11.68
CA GLY A 158 15.22 -19.38 12.19
C GLY A 158 15.21 -18.57 13.46
N ARG A 159 14.25 -18.89 14.34
CA ARG A 159 14.30 -18.45 15.73
C ARG A 159 15.38 -19.23 16.47
N ASN A 160 16.27 -18.51 17.14
CA ASN A 160 17.17 -19.05 18.15
C ASN A 160 16.37 -19.58 19.34
N ALA A 161 17.02 -20.38 20.20
CA ALA A 161 16.39 -21.00 21.38
C ALA A 161 15.67 -19.99 22.31
N ASP A 162 16.09 -18.73 22.29
CA ASP A 162 15.48 -17.63 23.05
C ASP A 162 14.25 -16.99 22.37
N GLY A 163 13.76 -17.57 21.27
CA GLY A 163 12.65 -17.04 20.48
C GLY A 163 12.96 -15.76 19.71
N GLN A 164 14.25 -15.39 19.63
CA GLN A 164 14.75 -14.29 18.80
C GLN A 164 14.96 -14.77 17.38
N TYR A 165 14.53 -14.00 16.39
CA TYR A 165 14.83 -14.28 15.00
C TYR A 165 16.27 -13.91 14.66
N SER A 166 16.78 -14.38 13.52
CA SER A 166 18.08 -13.97 12.99
C SER A 166 18.24 -12.44 13.00
N ALA A 167 19.47 -11.94 13.22
CA ALA A 167 19.74 -10.50 13.26
C ALA A 167 19.25 -9.79 11.98
N LEU A 168 19.33 -10.49 10.84
CA LEU A 168 18.84 -10.01 9.55
C LEU A 168 17.32 -9.85 9.51
N TYR A 169 16.56 -10.75 10.13
CA TYR A 169 15.10 -10.61 10.23
C TYR A 169 14.70 -9.37 11.02
N THR A 170 15.38 -9.14 12.14
CA THR A 170 15.14 -8.00 13.02
C THR A 170 15.45 -6.71 12.28
N LEU A 171 16.59 -6.64 11.57
CA LEU A 171 16.94 -5.51 10.73
C LEU A 171 15.89 -5.24 9.63
N GLY A 172 15.35 -6.30 9.01
CA GLY A 172 14.25 -6.18 8.06
C GLY A 172 12.96 -5.64 8.68
N ILE A 173 12.62 -6.04 9.91
CA ILE A 173 11.47 -5.47 10.64
C ILE A 173 11.69 -3.97 10.89
N ASP A 174 12.85 -3.60 11.40
CA ASP A 174 13.20 -2.21 11.70
C ASP A 174 13.19 -1.35 10.44
N PHE A 175 13.63 -1.91 9.31
CA PHE A 175 13.57 -1.24 8.03
C PHE A 175 12.13 -0.93 7.59
N ILE A 176 11.20 -1.89 7.74
CA ILE A 176 9.77 -1.65 7.44
C ILE A 176 9.18 -0.62 8.40
N ALA A 177 9.54 -0.67 9.68
CA ALA A 177 9.07 0.27 10.68
C ALA A 177 9.53 1.70 10.35
N CYS A 178 10.82 1.89 10.08
CA CYS A 178 11.40 3.16 9.63
C CYS A 178 10.78 3.64 8.31
N SER A 179 10.54 2.75 7.35
CA SER A 179 9.86 3.08 6.09
C SER A 179 8.43 3.54 6.31
N SER A 180 7.71 2.93 7.27
CA SER A 180 6.37 3.36 7.67
C SER A 180 6.40 4.76 8.27
N LEU A 181 7.36 5.04 9.17
CA LEU A 181 7.54 6.36 9.77
C LEU A 181 7.84 7.43 8.71
N LEU A 182 8.78 7.13 7.81
CA LEU A 182 9.16 8.04 6.73
C LEU A 182 7.97 8.34 5.80
N THR A 183 7.17 7.32 5.49
CA THR A 183 5.95 7.48 4.70
C THR A 183 4.93 8.38 5.39
N CYS A 184 4.75 8.24 6.72
CA CYS A 184 3.92 9.14 7.52
C CYS A 184 4.42 10.59 7.45
N VAL A 185 5.73 10.82 7.65
CA VAL A 185 6.33 12.15 7.56
C VAL A 185 6.11 12.77 6.18
N VAL A 186 6.30 11.99 5.11
CA VAL A 186 6.04 12.43 3.74
C VAL A 186 4.58 12.83 3.55
N TYR A 187 3.62 12.04 4.05
CA TYR A 187 2.20 12.39 3.96
C TYR A 187 1.85 13.67 4.73
N ILE A 188 2.42 13.87 5.91
CA ILE A 188 2.22 15.09 6.69
C ILE A 188 2.79 16.30 5.95
N VAL A 189 4.05 16.23 5.49
CA VAL A 189 4.73 17.36 4.84
C VAL A 189 4.09 17.71 3.49
N ILE A 190 3.89 16.71 2.62
CA ILE A 190 3.31 16.93 1.30
C ILE A 190 1.82 17.25 1.40
N GLY A 191 1.08 16.56 2.26
CA GLY A 191 -0.34 16.82 2.50
C GLY A 191 -0.60 18.23 3.03
N SER A 192 0.19 18.68 4.01
CA SER A 192 0.11 20.05 4.54
C SER A 192 0.45 21.10 3.48
N THR A 193 1.48 20.83 2.66
CA THR A 193 1.87 21.73 1.57
C THR A 193 0.76 21.83 0.52
N LEU A 194 0.18 20.70 0.12
CA LEU A 194 -0.93 20.65 -0.82
C LEU A 194 -2.14 21.40 -0.26
N PHE A 195 -2.49 21.18 1.00
CA PHE A 195 -3.60 21.87 1.66
C PHE A 195 -3.40 23.39 1.67
N TYR A 196 -2.23 23.86 2.11
CA TYR A 196 -1.91 25.29 2.13
C TYR A 196 -2.03 25.92 0.74
N LYS A 197 -1.57 25.22 -0.30
CA LYS A 197 -1.68 25.69 -1.68
C LYS A 197 -3.13 25.69 -2.17
N LEU A 198 -3.84 24.58 -1.99
CA LEU A 198 -5.23 24.48 -2.43
C LEU A 198 -6.12 25.51 -1.73
N LYS A 199 -5.92 25.78 -0.45
CA LYS A 199 -6.64 26.83 0.29
C LYS A 199 -6.43 28.24 -0.30
N ASN A 200 -5.27 28.50 -0.89
CA ASN A 200 -4.98 29.80 -1.51
C ASN A 200 -5.57 29.92 -2.93
N TYR A 201 -5.76 28.80 -3.65
CA TYR A 201 -6.35 28.78 -4.99
C TYR A 201 -7.87 28.55 -4.99
N PHE A 202 -8.38 27.86 -3.97
CA PHE A 202 -9.77 27.48 -3.80
C PHE A 202 -10.19 27.82 -2.36
N THR A 203 -11.42 28.31 -2.16
CA THR A 203 -11.96 28.54 -0.82
C THR A 203 -11.92 27.25 0.01
N CYS A 204 -11.54 27.38 1.29
CA CYS A 204 -11.29 26.26 2.22
C CYS A 204 -12.50 25.32 2.42
N THR A 205 -13.70 25.75 2.00
CA THR A 205 -14.96 25.00 2.07
C THR A 205 -15.21 24.07 0.89
N SER A 206 -14.32 23.99 -0.09
CA SER A 206 -14.45 23.04 -1.19
C SER A 206 -14.37 21.59 -0.67
N LYS A 207 -15.42 20.80 -0.92
CA LYS A 207 -15.51 19.37 -0.55
C LYS A 207 -14.28 18.57 -0.98
N THR A 208 -13.65 18.97 -2.09
CA THR A 208 -12.43 18.37 -2.62
C THR A 208 -11.23 18.54 -1.67
N ILE A 209 -11.07 19.72 -1.08
CA ILE A 209 -9.96 20.01 -0.16
C ILE A 209 -10.12 19.16 1.11
N LEU A 210 -11.34 19.10 1.66
CA LEU A 210 -11.63 18.28 2.83
C LEU A 210 -11.34 16.79 2.56
N GLY A 211 -11.70 16.30 1.36
CA GLY A 211 -11.36 14.95 0.93
C GLY A 211 -9.86 14.66 0.95
N PHE A 212 -9.03 15.56 0.42
CA PHE A 212 -7.57 15.40 0.45
C PHE A 212 -7.00 15.37 1.87
N ILE A 213 -7.47 16.24 2.76
CA ILE A 213 -7.05 16.24 4.17
C ILE A 213 -7.39 14.91 4.83
N SER A 214 -8.64 14.45 4.68
CA SER A 214 -9.08 13.18 5.25
C SER A 214 -8.22 12.01 4.76
N VAL A 215 -7.89 11.97 3.46
CA VAL A 215 -7.00 10.95 2.91
C VAL A 215 -5.59 11.03 3.50
N SER A 216 -5.00 12.22 3.58
CA SER A 216 -3.67 12.40 4.18
C SER A 216 -3.62 11.94 5.64
N VAL A 217 -4.64 12.27 6.42
CA VAL A 217 -4.75 11.84 7.82
C VAL A 217 -4.89 10.32 7.92
N LEU A 218 -5.78 9.71 7.15
CA LEU A 218 -5.99 8.26 7.16
C LEU A 218 -4.72 7.49 6.79
N LEU A 219 -4.02 7.93 5.74
CA LEU A 219 -2.76 7.31 5.32
C LEU A 219 -1.67 7.47 6.38
N SER A 220 -1.56 8.65 7.00
CA SER A 220 -0.59 8.90 8.08
C SER A 220 -0.86 8.02 9.31
N ILE A 221 -2.13 7.90 9.71
CA ILE A 221 -2.54 7.02 10.83
C ILE A 221 -2.19 5.57 10.50
N ALA A 222 -2.54 5.08 9.31
CA ALA A 222 -2.24 3.71 8.89
C ALA A 222 -0.73 3.40 8.94
N SER A 223 0.10 4.29 8.42
CA SER A 223 1.56 4.15 8.45
C SER A 223 2.10 4.22 9.89
N LEU A 224 1.59 5.14 10.71
CA LEU A 224 2.03 5.29 12.11
C LEU A 224 1.65 4.07 12.96
N MET A 225 0.44 3.53 12.78
CA MET A 225 -0.02 2.31 13.46
C MET A 225 0.97 1.16 13.23
N ARG A 226 1.32 0.91 11.96
CA ARG A 226 2.30 -0.13 11.62
C ARG A 226 3.66 0.13 12.28
N CYS A 227 4.17 1.36 12.19
CA CYS A 227 5.43 1.75 12.82
C CYS A 227 5.43 1.44 14.33
N ILE A 228 4.40 1.91 15.06
CA ILE A 228 4.25 1.70 16.50
C ILE A 228 4.20 0.21 16.82
N THR A 229 3.42 -0.58 16.08
CA THR A 229 3.31 -2.02 16.33
C THR A 229 4.61 -2.78 16.11
N LEU A 230 5.40 -2.41 15.09
CA LEU A 230 6.68 -3.05 14.81
C LEU A 230 7.75 -2.69 15.85
N PHE A 231 7.75 -1.45 16.34
CA PHE A 231 8.65 -1.02 17.42
C PHE A 231 8.17 -1.37 18.83
N TYR A 232 6.94 -1.86 18.99
CA TYR A 232 6.37 -2.13 20.31
C TYR A 232 7.24 -3.09 21.14
N ARG A 233 7.62 -4.24 20.59
CA ARG A 233 8.44 -5.23 21.30
C ARG A 233 9.87 -4.72 21.56
N PRO A 234 10.60 -4.16 20.58
CA PRO A 234 11.92 -3.56 20.83
C PRO A 234 11.91 -2.49 21.93
N VAL A 235 10.88 -1.65 22.00
CA VAL A 235 10.80 -0.55 22.96
C VAL A 235 10.33 -0.99 24.34
N THR A 236 9.32 -1.86 24.41
CA THR A 236 8.68 -2.23 25.69
C THR A 236 9.21 -3.53 26.29
N GLY A 237 9.94 -4.33 25.51
CA GLY A 237 10.31 -5.71 25.85
C GLY A 237 9.13 -6.68 25.90
N LYS A 238 7.90 -6.23 25.63
CA LYS A 238 6.67 -7.03 25.76
C LYS A 238 6.11 -7.46 24.41
N HIS A 239 5.44 -8.60 24.40
CA HIS A 239 4.62 -9.02 23.26
C HIS A 239 3.26 -8.33 23.30
N MET A 240 2.81 -7.84 22.15
CA MET A 240 1.42 -7.39 21.98
C MET A 240 0.52 -8.62 21.82
N ASP A 241 -0.75 -8.52 22.21
CA ASP A 241 -1.76 -9.52 21.88
C ASP A 241 -1.74 -9.81 20.37
N GLU A 242 -1.77 -11.09 19.98
CA GLU A 242 -1.55 -11.50 18.60
C GLU A 242 -2.63 -10.97 17.65
N ASN A 243 -3.88 -10.85 18.12
CA ASN A 243 -4.96 -10.29 17.32
C ASN A 243 -4.84 -8.78 17.21
N ALA A 244 -4.52 -8.09 18.30
CA ALA A 244 -4.25 -6.66 18.27
C ALA A 244 -3.08 -6.35 17.31
N TYR A 245 -2.01 -7.13 17.36
CA TYR A 245 -0.88 -7.01 16.45
C TYR A 245 -1.32 -7.25 14.99
N ALA A 246 -2.07 -8.33 14.71
CA ALA A 246 -2.56 -8.61 13.37
C ALA A 246 -3.42 -7.48 12.80
N VAL A 247 -4.28 -6.89 13.63
CA VAL A 247 -5.17 -5.80 13.22
C VAL A 247 -4.40 -4.50 12.99
N LEU A 248 -3.56 -4.11 13.94
CA LEU A 248 -2.90 -2.80 13.96
C LEU A 248 -1.63 -2.76 13.09
N CYS A 249 -0.97 -3.90 12.83
CA CYS A 249 0.22 -3.99 11.98
C CYS A 249 -0.11 -4.30 10.51
N TYR A 250 -1.15 -5.11 10.28
CA TYR A 250 -1.48 -5.63 8.94
C TYR A 250 -2.86 -5.20 8.48
N LEU A 251 -3.94 -5.63 9.16
CA LEU A 251 -5.31 -5.44 8.65
C LEU A 251 -5.62 -3.98 8.29
N LEU A 252 -5.52 -3.07 9.27
CA LEU A 252 -5.82 -1.66 9.05
C LEU A 252 -4.77 -0.98 8.17
N PRO A 253 -3.45 -1.16 8.40
CA PRO A 253 -2.43 -0.56 7.56
C PRO A 253 -2.39 -1.04 6.10
N ASP A 254 -3.01 -2.19 5.78
CA ASP A 254 -3.14 -2.65 4.39
C ASP A 254 -4.46 -2.19 3.75
N ILE A 255 -5.57 -2.28 4.49
CA ILE A 255 -6.90 -1.93 3.98
C ILE A 255 -6.99 -0.42 3.73
N ILE A 256 -6.58 0.41 4.69
CA ILE A 256 -6.77 1.87 4.62
C ILE A 256 -6.09 2.43 3.37
N PRO A 257 -4.79 2.17 3.08
CA PRO A 257 -4.17 2.72 1.89
C PRO A 257 -4.76 2.16 0.60
N CYS A 258 -5.01 0.85 0.53
CA CYS A 258 -5.59 0.20 -0.64
C CYS A 258 -6.96 0.81 -1.01
N PHE A 259 -7.87 0.92 -0.05
CA PHE A 259 -9.18 1.52 -0.29
C PHE A 259 -9.09 3.01 -0.59
N THR A 260 -8.33 3.75 0.21
CA THR A 260 -8.28 5.21 0.09
C THR A 260 -7.67 5.65 -1.24
N ILE A 261 -6.56 5.00 -1.65
CA ILE A 261 -5.93 5.25 -2.95
C ILE A 261 -6.90 4.89 -4.08
N THR A 262 -7.51 3.69 -4.03
CA THR A 262 -8.44 3.21 -5.07
C THR A 262 -9.64 4.15 -5.23
N MET A 263 -10.26 4.57 -4.13
CA MET A 263 -11.38 5.51 -4.16
C MET A 263 -10.98 6.88 -4.73
N MET A 264 -9.79 7.38 -4.40
CA MET A 264 -9.31 8.62 -5.01
C MET A 264 -9.05 8.47 -6.50
N GLN A 265 -8.54 7.32 -6.96
CA GLN A 265 -8.41 7.06 -8.40
C GLN A 265 -9.77 7.06 -9.11
N LEU A 266 -10.77 6.46 -8.48
CA LEU A 266 -12.14 6.42 -8.99
C LEU A 266 -12.73 7.84 -9.11
N ILE A 267 -12.58 8.67 -8.09
CA ILE A 267 -13.03 10.07 -8.10
C ILE A 267 -12.37 10.85 -9.24
N VAL A 268 -11.05 10.70 -9.42
CA VAL A 268 -10.32 11.38 -10.50
C VAL A 268 -10.83 10.91 -11.87
N TYR A 269 -11.01 9.59 -12.06
CA TYR A 269 -11.50 9.03 -13.32
C TYR A 269 -12.89 9.58 -13.68
N TYR A 270 -13.85 9.55 -12.76
CA TYR A 270 -15.20 10.10 -13.02
C TYR A 270 -15.18 11.62 -13.22
N GLY A 271 -14.32 12.34 -12.50
CA GLY A 271 -14.13 13.77 -12.69
C GLY A 271 -13.68 14.12 -14.11
N GLU A 272 -12.73 13.36 -14.67
CA GLU A 272 -12.26 13.54 -16.04
C GLU A 272 -13.30 13.16 -17.09
N GLN A 273 -14.08 12.10 -16.86
CA GLN A 273 -15.20 11.75 -17.75
C GLN A 273 -16.26 12.85 -17.81
N LYS A 274 -16.62 13.43 -16.64
CA LYS A 274 -17.59 14.52 -16.58
C LYS A 274 -17.11 15.76 -17.35
N LYS A 275 -15.85 16.15 -17.18
CA LYS A 275 -15.27 17.29 -17.93
C LYS A 275 -15.38 17.10 -19.45
N ARG A 276 -15.15 15.87 -19.94
CA ARG A 276 -15.26 15.56 -21.37
C ARG A 276 -16.67 15.71 -21.91
N VAL A 277 -17.65 15.18 -21.20
CA VAL A 277 -19.07 15.29 -21.61
C VAL A 277 -19.50 16.75 -21.68
N VAL A 278 -19.00 17.60 -20.77
CA VAL A 278 -19.27 19.04 -20.83
C VAL A 278 -18.58 19.66 -22.04
N LEU A 279 -17.29 19.40 -22.25
CA LEU A 279 -16.53 19.95 -23.38
C LEU A 279 -17.06 19.52 -24.75
N SER A 280 -17.51 18.26 -24.90
CA SER A 280 -18.12 17.81 -26.15
C SER A 280 -19.41 18.54 -26.45
N ARG A 281 -20.28 18.72 -25.45
CA ARG A 281 -21.53 19.47 -25.62
C ARG A 281 -21.28 20.93 -25.99
N THR A 282 -20.29 21.58 -25.36
CA THR A 282 -19.96 22.98 -25.68
C THR A 282 -19.39 23.14 -27.09
N ASN A 283 -18.65 22.15 -27.61
CA ASN A 283 -18.17 22.18 -28.99
C ASN A 283 -19.28 21.91 -29.99
N ASP A 284 -20.18 20.97 -29.70
CA ASP A 284 -21.36 20.69 -30.53
C ASP A 284 -22.25 21.94 -30.62
N ASP A 285 -22.48 22.64 -29.49
CA ASP A 285 -23.26 23.88 -29.45
C ASP A 285 -22.60 25.05 -30.23
N MET A 286 -21.28 25.05 -30.41
CA MET A 286 -20.58 26.06 -31.21
C MET A 286 -20.58 25.76 -32.72
N GLU A 287 -20.68 24.49 -33.12
CA GLU A 287 -20.84 24.12 -34.55
C GLU A 287 -22.23 24.49 -35.09
N TYR A 288 -23.26 24.58 -34.24
CA TYR A 288 -24.62 25.01 -34.64
C TYR A 288 -24.79 26.54 -34.81
N ILE A 289 -23.75 27.33 -34.52
CA ILE A 289 -23.78 28.81 -34.63
C ILE A 289 -23.06 29.31 -35.90
N GLN A 290 -22.56 28.42 -36.76
CA GLN A 290 -22.00 28.76 -38.08
C GLN A 290 -23.00 28.50 -39.20
#